data_AF-A0A1N6LGK8-F1
#
_entry.id   AF-A0A1N6LGK8-F1
#
_cell.length_a   1.000
_cell.length_b   1.000
_cell.length_c   1.000
_cell.angle_alpha   90.00
_cell.angle_beta   90.00
_cell.angle_gamma   90.00
#
_symmetry.space_group_name_H-M   'P 1'
#
loop_
_entity.id
_entity.type
_entity.pdbx_description
1 polymer ?
#
loop_
_entity_poly.entity_id
_entity_poly.type
_entity_poly.pdbx_seq_one_letter_code
_entity_poly.pdbx_strand_id
1 'polypeptide(L)'
;MDQKPVKLAYRLIFVWSESKARQEATTRERHVAKVCAEFEAVERNLGRYSLTTTEAIVRRLESAKGKYAEVTLFENRLAKDKKGRFQFAWGLDADALKRWQDLEGVYVLKTNLPRTTHRLTKVLRKYKEQSQVERRFHHLKGPLAVAPMFLKNPERIAGLLCILVWALTVLALMERQMRRELKGQAMYGLYPENRPSPAPTGPALMESLSGLCIVIVRQGGTATVTRGLSQPYPTQRRILHLLGIKSERLQTFKRRCGMCVFRHLATDSPISCTPAHCRSYSFPSGSRSLVWSLPRSPRSSSRTSYLRSAIYRAVFPTGGRK
;
A
#
# COMPACT_ATOMS: atom_id res chain seq x y z
N MET A 1 -36.03 2.54 -18.28
CA MET A 1 -34.77 3.32 -18.42
C MET A 1 -34.65 3.66 -19.90
N ASP A 2 -35.19 4.80 -20.31
CA ASP A 2 -35.24 5.22 -21.71
C ASP A 2 -33.84 5.48 -22.24
N GLN A 3 -33.38 4.65 -23.18
CA GLN A 3 -32.11 4.84 -23.90
C GLN A 3 -32.27 5.92 -24.97
N LYS A 4 -32.60 7.15 -24.58
CA LYS A 4 -32.54 8.29 -25.49
C LYS A 4 -31.07 8.61 -25.80
N PRO A 5 -30.64 8.68 -27.08
CA PRO A 5 -29.27 9.01 -27.43
C PRO A 5 -28.96 10.45 -27.02
N VAL A 6 -28.12 10.61 -25.99
CA VAL A 6 -27.64 11.92 -25.53
C VAL A 6 -26.46 12.35 -26.40
N LYS A 7 -26.63 13.41 -27.19
CA LYS A 7 -25.50 14.05 -27.90
C LYS A 7 -24.64 14.82 -26.90
N LEU A 8 -23.46 14.29 -26.60
CA LEU A 8 -22.48 14.94 -25.73
C LEU A 8 -21.39 15.61 -26.57
N ALA A 9 -21.25 16.93 -26.45
CA ALA A 9 -20.10 17.64 -26.97
C ALA A 9 -18.88 17.32 -26.09
N TYR A 10 -17.79 16.87 -26.72
CA TYR A 10 -16.52 16.63 -26.05
C TYR A 10 -15.39 17.35 -26.78
N ARG A 11 -14.36 17.69 -26.02
CA ARG A 11 -13.07 18.15 -26.57
C ARG A 11 -11.99 17.12 -26.26
N LEU A 12 -11.08 16.99 -27.20
CA LEU A 12 -9.86 16.21 -27.06
C LEU A 12 -8.71 17.16 -26.79
N ILE A 13 -7.88 16.83 -25.82
CA ILE A 13 -6.71 17.59 -25.44
C ILE A 13 -5.52 16.66 -25.56
N PHE A 14 -4.60 16.97 -26.47
CA PHE A 14 -3.34 16.25 -26.62
C PHE A 14 -2.33 16.84 -25.64
N VAL A 15 -1.70 15.99 -24.84
CA VAL A 15 -0.68 16.37 -23.87
C VAL A 15 0.54 15.52 -24.12
N TRP A 16 1.69 16.18 -24.24
CA TRP A 16 2.98 15.52 -24.21
C TRP A 16 3.59 15.66 -22.81
N SER A 17 4.17 14.57 -22.30
CA SER A 17 4.79 14.53 -20.98
C SER A 17 6.15 13.84 -21.05
N GLU A 18 7.20 14.61 -20.80
CA GLU A 18 8.58 14.11 -20.78
C GLU A 18 8.78 12.92 -19.84
N SER A 19 8.26 13.00 -18.60
CA SER A 19 8.36 11.88 -17.65
C SER A 19 7.67 10.62 -18.14
N LYS A 20 6.62 10.77 -18.97
CA LYS A 20 5.87 9.63 -19.51
C LYS A 20 6.63 9.05 -20.72
N ALA A 21 7.16 9.91 -21.59
CA ALA A 21 8.03 9.51 -22.69
C ALA A 21 9.20 8.66 -22.18
N ARG A 22 9.91 9.12 -21.13
CA ARG A 22 11.01 8.34 -20.51
C ARG A 22 10.55 6.97 -20.00
N GLN A 23 9.39 6.88 -19.36
CA GLN A 23 8.85 5.61 -18.86
C GLN A 23 8.46 4.66 -19.98
N GLU A 24 7.83 5.17 -21.03
CA GLU A 24 7.45 4.41 -22.22
C GLU A 24 8.69 3.94 -22.98
N ALA A 25 9.70 4.79 -23.14
CA ALA A 25 10.99 4.43 -23.74
C ALA A 25 11.65 3.26 -23.00
N THR A 26 11.80 3.34 -21.66
CA THR A 26 12.37 2.25 -20.86
C THR A 26 11.54 0.97 -20.95
N THR A 27 10.21 1.11 -20.98
CA THR A 27 9.30 -0.04 -21.11
C THR A 27 9.44 -0.71 -22.47
N ARG A 28 9.45 0.08 -23.54
CA ARG A 28 9.66 -0.35 -24.92
C ARG A 28 10.99 -1.06 -25.06
N GLU A 29 12.10 -0.45 -24.62
CA GLU A 29 13.44 -1.06 -24.69
C GLU A 29 13.46 -2.42 -24.00
N ARG A 30 12.89 -2.52 -22.81
CA ARG A 30 12.77 -3.78 -22.08
C ARG A 30 11.90 -4.80 -22.82
N HIS A 31 10.79 -4.38 -23.43
CA HIS A 31 9.90 -5.27 -24.17
C HIS A 31 10.55 -5.76 -25.48
N VAL A 32 11.11 -4.85 -26.27
CA VAL A 32 11.88 -5.15 -27.48
C VAL A 32 13.00 -6.14 -27.16
N ALA A 33 13.80 -5.91 -26.11
CA ALA A 33 14.86 -6.83 -25.70
C ALA A 33 14.33 -8.23 -25.35
N LYS A 34 13.19 -8.33 -24.67
CA LYS A 34 12.56 -9.62 -24.36
C LYS A 34 12.03 -10.33 -25.60
N VAL A 35 11.47 -9.59 -26.56
CA VAL A 35 10.98 -10.15 -27.83
C VAL A 35 12.15 -10.66 -28.66
N CYS A 36 13.23 -9.88 -28.79
CA CYS A 36 14.47 -10.32 -29.43
C CYS A 36 14.99 -11.61 -28.80
N ALA A 37 15.09 -11.67 -27.47
CA ALA A 37 15.57 -12.86 -26.76
C ALA A 37 14.70 -14.10 -27.02
N GLU A 38 13.37 -13.95 -27.10
CA GLU A 38 12.47 -15.05 -27.45
C GLU A 38 12.61 -15.47 -28.92
N PHE A 39 12.76 -14.52 -29.85
CA PHE A 39 12.95 -14.81 -31.28
C PHE A 39 14.31 -15.47 -31.55
N GLU A 40 15.39 -15.00 -30.93
CA GLU A 40 16.71 -15.65 -30.95
C GLU A 40 16.66 -17.06 -30.34
N ALA A 41 15.86 -17.27 -29.30
CA ALA A 41 15.69 -18.59 -28.69
C ALA A 41 14.91 -19.55 -29.61
N VAL A 42 13.91 -19.04 -30.34
CA VAL A 42 13.21 -19.81 -31.38
C VAL A 42 14.19 -20.17 -32.50
N GLU A 43 14.95 -19.18 -32.99
CA GLU A 43 15.92 -19.37 -34.07
C GLU A 43 16.99 -20.41 -33.73
N ARG A 44 17.60 -20.32 -32.55
CA ARG A 44 18.61 -21.28 -32.07
C ARG A 44 18.09 -22.71 -31.94
N ASN A 45 16.80 -22.88 -31.67
CA ASN A 45 16.19 -24.18 -31.42
C ASN A 45 15.35 -24.70 -32.60
N LEU A 46 15.42 -24.07 -33.78
CA LEU A 46 14.72 -24.51 -34.99
C LEU A 46 15.06 -25.97 -35.33
N GLY A 47 14.03 -26.78 -35.52
CA GLY A 47 14.17 -28.20 -35.85
C GLY A 47 14.69 -29.07 -34.70
N ARG A 48 14.76 -28.54 -33.47
CA ARG A 48 15.19 -29.28 -32.26
C ARG A 48 14.10 -29.23 -31.18
N TYR A 49 14.19 -30.15 -30.22
CA TYR A 49 13.28 -30.23 -29.07
C TYR A 49 11.80 -30.24 -29.51
N SER A 50 11.00 -29.30 -29.00
CA SER A 50 9.58 -29.14 -29.33
C SER A 50 9.33 -28.28 -30.59
N LEU A 51 10.36 -27.74 -31.24
CA LEU A 51 10.25 -26.86 -32.41
C LEU A 51 10.54 -27.62 -33.72
N THR A 52 9.96 -28.80 -33.84
CA THR A 52 10.11 -29.72 -34.98
C THR A 52 8.95 -29.65 -35.95
N THR A 53 7.78 -29.16 -35.51
CA THR A 53 6.59 -28.98 -36.34
C THR A 53 6.31 -27.50 -36.59
N THR A 54 5.72 -27.21 -37.75
CA THR A 54 5.36 -25.83 -38.12
C THR A 54 4.40 -25.23 -37.09
N GLU A 55 3.46 -26.03 -36.60
CA GLU A 55 2.40 -25.63 -35.67
C GLU A 55 3.00 -25.26 -34.30
N ALA A 56 4.00 -26.01 -33.82
CA ALA A 56 4.66 -25.71 -32.56
C ALA A 56 5.48 -24.40 -32.64
N ILE A 57 6.16 -24.16 -33.76
CA ILE A 57 6.90 -22.92 -34.02
C ILE A 57 5.95 -21.73 -34.07
N VAL A 58 4.87 -21.82 -34.86
CA VAL A 58 3.86 -20.77 -34.97
C VAL A 58 3.22 -20.49 -33.61
N ARG A 59 2.83 -21.52 -32.85
CA ARG A 59 2.25 -21.34 -31.51
C ARG A 59 3.21 -20.63 -30.56
N ARG A 60 4.51 -20.93 -30.62
CA ARG A 60 5.52 -20.28 -29.79
C ARG A 60 5.69 -18.81 -30.18
N LEU A 61 5.71 -18.51 -31.48
CA LEU A 61 5.75 -17.14 -32.00
C LEU A 61 4.50 -16.36 -31.60
N GLU A 62 3.30 -16.90 -31.79
CA GLU A 62 2.05 -16.25 -31.38
C GLU A 62 1.98 -16.03 -29.86
N SER A 63 2.49 -16.97 -29.07
CA SER A 63 2.61 -16.78 -27.62
C SER A 63 3.58 -15.65 -27.26
N ALA A 64 4.65 -15.43 -28.04
CA ALA A 64 5.52 -14.27 -27.87
C ALA A 64 4.83 -12.97 -28.33
N LYS A 65 4.09 -13.01 -29.46
CA LYS A 65 3.31 -11.88 -29.99
C LYS A 65 2.22 -11.39 -29.03
N GLY A 66 1.57 -12.30 -28.30
CA GLY A 66 0.51 -11.94 -27.35
C GLY A 66 0.97 -11.31 -26.04
N LYS A 67 2.29 -11.27 -25.74
CA LYS A 67 2.79 -10.79 -24.43
C LYS A 67 3.00 -9.28 -24.37
N TYR A 68 3.36 -8.64 -25.48
CA TYR A 68 3.75 -7.23 -25.52
C TYR A 68 3.18 -6.55 -26.77
N ALA A 69 2.72 -5.30 -26.63
CA ALA A 69 2.16 -4.54 -27.76
C ALA A 69 3.25 -4.18 -28.79
N GLU A 70 4.48 -4.04 -28.33
CA GLU A 70 5.68 -3.71 -29.11
C GLU A 70 6.09 -4.83 -30.08
N VAL A 71 5.46 -6.00 -30.02
CA VAL A 71 5.73 -7.06 -31.00
C VAL A 71 5.27 -6.66 -32.41
N THR A 72 4.33 -5.71 -32.52
CA THR A 72 3.94 -5.10 -33.80
C THR A 72 5.09 -4.39 -34.54
N LEU A 73 6.20 -4.10 -33.85
CA LEU A 73 7.42 -3.55 -34.45
C LEU A 73 8.27 -4.58 -35.19
N PHE A 74 7.98 -5.88 -35.02
CA PHE A 74 8.79 -6.94 -35.59
C PHE A 74 8.12 -7.54 -36.81
N GLU A 75 8.89 -7.65 -37.89
CA GLU A 75 8.53 -8.45 -39.04
C GLU A 75 9.15 -9.84 -38.88
N ASN A 76 8.40 -10.88 -39.23
CA ASN A 76 8.91 -12.24 -39.21
C ASN A 76 8.41 -13.08 -40.38
N ARG A 77 9.28 -13.96 -40.86
CA ARG A 77 9.02 -14.88 -41.95
C ARG A 77 9.54 -16.26 -41.58
N LEU A 78 8.64 -17.25 -41.61
CA LEU A 78 8.96 -18.65 -41.44
C LEU A 78 8.83 -19.35 -42.80
N ALA A 79 9.91 -20.00 -43.24
CA ALA A 79 9.96 -20.75 -44.49
C ALA A 79 10.54 -22.16 -44.27
N LYS A 80 10.33 -23.04 -45.25
CA LYS A 80 11.03 -24.33 -45.34
C LYS A 80 11.92 -24.31 -46.58
N ASP A 81 13.16 -24.77 -46.43
CA ASP A 81 14.06 -25.00 -47.55
C ASP A 81 13.63 -26.23 -48.37
N LYS A 82 14.16 -26.39 -49.58
CA LYS A 82 13.96 -27.55 -50.48
C LYS A 82 14.29 -28.89 -49.80
N LYS A 83 15.13 -28.87 -48.76
CA LYS A 83 15.51 -30.04 -47.93
C LYS A 83 14.61 -30.25 -46.71
N GLY A 84 13.50 -29.53 -46.59
CA GLY A 84 12.55 -29.63 -45.46
C GLY A 84 13.00 -28.98 -44.15
N ARG A 85 14.14 -28.27 -44.14
CA ARG A 85 14.66 -27.54 -42.97
C ARG A 85 13.93 -26.22 -42.78
N PHE A 86 13.57 -25.88 -41.54
CA PHE A 86 12.95 -24.60 -41.22
C PHE A 86 13.98 -23.47 -41.26
N GLN A 87 13.58 -22.33 -41.83
CA GLN A 87 14.30 -21.07 -41.80
C GLN A 87 13.38 -20.01 -41.21
N PHE A 88 13.87 -19.29 -40.21
CA PHE A 88 13.17 -18.19 -39.57
C PHE A 88 14.00 -16.93 -39.76
N ALA A 89 13.45 -15.95 -40.45
CA ALA A 89 14.02 -14.63 -40.57
C ALA A 89 13.13 -13.64 -39.83
N TRP A 90 13.73 -12.75 -39.05
CA TRP A 90 13.02 -11.72 -38.32
C TRP A 90 13.84 -10.44 -38.30
N GLY A 91 13.16 -9.31 -38.18
CA GLY A 91 13.77 -7.99 -38.17
C GLY A 91 12.90 -7.00 -37.43
N LEU A 92 13.54 -5.94 -36.94
CA LEU A 92 12.85 -4.80 -36.35
C LEU A 92 12.61 -3.76 -37.45
N ASP A 93 11.34 -3.39 -37.65
CA ASP A 93 10.98 -2.31 -38.56
C ASP A 93 11.42 -0.97 -37.94
N ALA A 94 12.44 -0.35 -38.55
CA ALA A 94 13.01 0.90 -38.10
C ALA A 94 12.03 2.08 -38.23
N ASP A 95 11.16 2.08 -39.24
CA ASP A 95 10.18 3.14 -39.48
C ASP A 95 9.00 3.01 -38.51
N ALA A 96 8.54 1.78 -38.23
CA ALA A 96 7.57 1.55 -37.16
C ALA A 96 8.14 1.94 -35.78
N LEU A 97 9.40 1.59 -35.50
CA LEU A 97 10.06 1.97 -34.25
C LEU A 97 10.12 3.49 -34.08
N LYS A 98 10.51 4.21 -35.14
CA LYS A 98 10.57 5.67 -35.12
C LYS A 98 9.20 6.29 -34.87
N ARG A 99 8.16 5.81 -35.56
CA ARG A 99 6.77 6.27 -35.34
C ARG A 99 6.31 6.05 -33.89
N TRP A 100 6.70 4.94 -33.27
CA TRP A 100 6.42 4.70 -31.85
C TRP A 100 7.15 5.71 -30.97
N GLN A 101 8.45 5.92 -31.21
CA GLN A 101 9.26 6.90 -30.47
C GLN A 101 8.68 8.32 -30.56
N ASP A 102 8.22 8.73 -31.75
CA ASP A 102 7.62 10.06 -31.96
C ASP A 102 6.30 10.26 -31.17
N LEU A 103 5.60 9.16 -30.86
CA LEU A 103 4.35 9.17 -30.09
C LEU A 103 4.56 8.97 -28.58
N GLU A 104 5.78 8.67 -28.13
CA GLU A 104 6.09 8.46 -26.72
C GLU A 104 5.77 9.71 -25.88
N GLY A 105 5.11 9.49 -24.75
CA GLY A 105 4.69 10.54 -23.83
C GLY A 105 3.45 11.31 -24.27
N VAL A 106 2.91 11.06 -25.46
CA VAL A 106 1.64 11.64 -25.92
C VAL A 106 0.46 10.90 -25.30
N TYR A 107 -0.50 11.63 -24.76
CA TYR A 107 -1.78 11.07 -24.33
C TYR A 107 -2.91 12.07 -24.54
N VAL A 108 -4.11 11.52 -24.68
CA VAL A 108 -5.32 12.29 -24.96
C VAL A 108 -6.20 12.35 -23.73
N LEU A 109 -6.58 13.57 -23.34
CA LEU A 109 -7.62 13.82 -22.35
C LEU A 109 -8.93 14.15 -23.07
N LYS A 110 -9.93 13.29 -22.89
CA LYS A 110 -11.29 13.53 -23.37
C LYS A 110 -12.12 14.17 -22.26
N THR A 111 -12.73 15.32 -22.51
CA THR A 111 -13.57 15.99 -21.52
C THR A 111 -14.77 16.70 -22.15
N ASN A 112 -15.90 16.69 -21.45
CA ASN A 112 -17.12 17.44 -21.78
C ASN A 112 -17.20 18.79 -21.03
N LEU A 113 -16.15 19.18 -20.30
CA LEU A 113 -16.13 20.42 -19.52
C LEU A 113 -15.94 21.64 -20.45
N PRO A 114 -16.67 22.75 -20.22
CA PRO A 114 -16.58 23.94 -21.06
C PRO A 114 -15.22 24.64 -20.92
N ARG A 115 -14.77 25.27 -22.02
CA ARG A 115 -13.49 26.00 -22.07
C ARG A 115 -13.47 27.25 -21.18
N THR A 116 -14.63 27.89 -21.00
CA THR A 116 -14.80 29.10 -20.17
C THR A 116 -14.45 28.82 -18.71
N THR A 117 -15.01 27.76 -18.12
CA THR A 117 -14.82 27.41 -16.70
C THR A 117 -13.56 26.56 -16.46
N HIS A 118 -13.17 25.75 -17.45
CA HIS A 118 -12.05 24.80 -17.36
C HIS A 118 -11.09 24.97 -18.52
N ARG A 119 -10.19 25.96 -18.41
CA ARG A 119 -9.03 26.09 -19.30
C ARG A 119 -8.12 24.85 -19.20
N LEU A 120 -7.24 24.67 -20.20
CA LEU A 120 -6.35 23.52 -20.37
C LEU A 120 -5.63 23.11 -19.07
N THR A 121 -4.99 24.06 -18.40
CA THR A 121 -4.24 23.84 -17.15
C THR A 121 -5.11 23.31 -16.02
N LYS A 122 -6.35 23.79 -15.91
CA LYS A 122 -7.31 23.35 -14.88
C LYS A 122 -7.83 21.94 -15.15
N VAL A 123 -8.03 21.57 -16.41
CA VAL A 123 -8.37 20.19 -16.81
C VAL A 123 -7.21 19.25 -16.49
N LEU A 124 -5.99 19.63 -16.90
CA LEU A 124 -4.79 18.82 -16.64
C LEU A 124 -4.55 18.63 -15.13
N ARG A 125 -4.72 19.70 -14.32
CA ARG A 125 -4.59 19.61 -12.86
C ARG A 125 -5.60 18.63 -12.27
N LYS A 126 -6.88 18.74 -12.64
CA LYS A 126 -7.92 17.80 -12.20
C LYS A 126 -7.62 16.37 -12.63
N TYR A 127 -7.12 16.17 -13.84
CA TYR A 127 -6.70 14.84 -14.30
C TYR A 127 -5.55 14.29 -13.44
N LYS A 128 -4.53 15.10 -13.14
CA LYS A 128 -3.42 14.68 -12.27
C LYS A 128 -3.87 14.35 -10.84
N GLU A 129 -4.92 15.00 -10.34
CA GLU A 129 -5.52 14.70 -9.03
C GLU A 129 -6.17 13.29 -8.98
N GLN A 130 -6.52 12.68 -10.11
CA GLN A 130 -7.07 11.32 -10.16
C GLN A 130 -6.14 10.28 -9.52
N SER A 131 -4.82 10.45 -9.68
CA SER A 131 -3.80 9.60 -9.04
C SER A 131 -3.95 9.51 -7.51
N GLN A 132 -4.45 10.58 -6.88
CA GLN A 132 -4.69 10.61 -5.43
C GLN A 132 -5.85 9.67 -5.06
N VAL A 133 -6.87 9.58 -5.90
CA VAL A 133 -8.00 8.66 -5.70
C VAL A 133 -7.53 7.22 -5.85
N GLU A 134 -6.70 6.92 -6.86
CA GLU A 134 -6.12 5.58 -7.05
C GLU A 134 -5.28 5.15 -5.84
N ARG A 135 -4.47 6.06 -5.29
CA ARG A 135 -3.71 5.81 -4.06
C ARG A 135 -4.63 5.49 -2.87
N ARG A 136 -5.80 6.11 -2.78
CA ARG A 136 -6.80 5.80 -1.73
C ARG A 136 -7.40 4.40 -1.93
N PHE A 137 -7.68 4.00 -3.17
CA PHE A 137 -8.10 2.63 -3.46
C PHE A 137 -7.01 1.59 -3.16
N HIS A 138 -5.72 1.95 -3.32
CA HIS A 138 -4.63 1.11 -2.84
C HIS A 138 -4.64 0.98 -1.31
N HIS A 139 -4.94 2.06 -0.57
CA HIS A 139 -5.08 2.01 0.89
C HIS A 139 -6.20 1.07 1.34
N LEU A 140 -7.29 0.98 0.56
CA LEU A 140 -8.37 0.03 0.77
C LEU A 140 -7.83 -1.41 0.71
N LYS A 141 -7.12 -1.77 -0.36
CA LYS A 141 -6.60 -3.13 -0.55
C LYS A 141 -5.53 -3.55 0.47
N GLY A 142 -4.62 -2.64 0.86
CA GLY A 142 -3.47 -2.96 1.72
C GLY A 142 -3.69 -2.61 3.21
N PRO A 143 -3.48 -1.34 3.63
CA PRO A 143 -3.64 -0.87 5.01
C PRO A 143 -4.96 -1.23 5.70
N LEU A 144 -6.08 -1.20 4.97
CA LEU A 144 -7.40 -1.60 5.49
C LEU A 144 -7.70 -3.09 5.26
N ALA A 145 -6.74 -3.83 4.69
CA ALA A 145 -6.74 -5.28 4.51
C ALA A 145 -8.04 -5.87 3.95
N VAL A 146 -8.67 -5.17 2.99
CA VAL A 146 -9.91 -5.65 2.33
C VAL A 146 -9.67 -7.00 1.64
N ALA A 147 -8.42 -7.33 1.29
CA ALA A 147 -8.03 -8.64 0.80
C ALA A 147 -6.98 -9.27 1.73
N PRO A 148 -7.14 -10.56 2.11
CA PRO A 148 -8.20 -11.48 1.71
C PRO A 148 -9.54 -11.26 2.44
N MET A 149 -10.64 -11.26 1.69
CA MET A 149 -12.00 -11.19 2.23
C MET A 149 -12.53 -12.61 2.45
N PHE A 150 -12.74 -13.01 3.71
CA PHE A 150 -13.18 -14.36 4.07
C PHE A 150 -14.71 -14.53 4.12
N LEU A 151 -15.46 -13.51 3.68
CA LEU A 151 -16.92 -13.53 3.66
C LEU A 151 -17.44 -14.22 2.40
N LYS A 152 -18.44 -15.10 2.55
CA LYS A 152 -19.06 -15.84 1.44
C LYS A 152 -20.37 -15.23 0.93
N ASN A 153 -21.07 -14.47 1.78
CA ASN A 153 -22.38 -13.88 1.46
C ASN A 153 -22.18 -12.49 0.81
N PRO A 154 -22.77 -12.22 -0.37
CA PRO A 154 -22.62 -10.95 -1.10
C PRO A 154 -23.13 -9.73 -0.31
N GLU A 155 -24.19 -9.86 0.48
CA GLU A 155 -24.72 -8.76 1.30
C GLU A 155 -23.73 -8.38 2.41
N ARG A 156 -23.10 -9.38 3.04
CA ARG A 156 -22.06 -9.14 4.06
C ARG A 156 -20.81 -8.52 3.45
N ILE A 157 -20.46 -8.91 2.23
CA ILE A 157 -19.36 -8.31 1.45
C ILE A 157 -19.67 -6.82 1.19
N ALA A 158 -20.88 -6.50 0.72
CA ALA A 158 -21.29 -5.12 0.48
C ALA A 158 -21.28 -4.29 1.76
N GLY A 159 -21.80 -4.83 2.87
CA GLY A 159 -21.77 -4.18 4.18
C GLY A 159 -20.35 -3.88 4.67
N LEU A 160 -19.45 -4.87 4.57
CA LEU A 160 -18.04 -4.69 4.93
C LEU A 160 -17.36 -3.63 4.04
N LEU A 161 -17.61 -3.65 2.73
CA LEU A 161 -17.08 -2.62 1.81
C LEU A 161 -17.55 -1.22 2.20
N CYS A 162 -18.81 -1.05 2.59
CA CYS A 162 -19.34 0.23 3.06
C CYS A 162 -18.56 0.76 4.28
N ILE A 163 -18.36 -0.09 5.29
CA ILE A 163 -17.58 0.25 6.49
C ILE A 163 -16.13 0.62 6.13
N LEU A 164 -15.52 -0.10 5.20
CA LEU A 164 -14.14 0.17 4.78
C LEU A 164 -14.02 1.49 3.99
N VAL A 165 -15.04 1.86 3.22
CA VAL A 165 -15.12 3.19 2.58
C VAL A 165 -15.22 4.30 3.63
N TRP A 166 -16.02 4.11 4.69
CA TRP A 166 -16.09 5.07 5.80
C TRP A 166 -14.75 5.16 6.55
N ALA A 167 -14.11 4.03 6.86
CA ALA A 167 -12.79 4.01 7.48
C ALA A 167 -11.74 4.73 6.63
N LEU A 168 -11.75 4.51 5.31
CA LEU A 168 -10.87 5.22 4.37
C LEU A 168 -11.15 6.73 4.34
N THR A 169 -12.42 7.12 4.45
CA THR A 169 -12.83 8.53 4.54
C THR A 169 -12.29 9.17 5.81
N VAL A 170 -12.40 8.50 6.96
CA VAL A 170 -11.82 8.96 8.23
C VAL A 170 -10.30 9.12 8.12
N LEU A 171 -9.60 8.14 7.56
CA LEU A 171 -8.15 8.23 7.33
C LEU A 171 -7.76 9.42 6.43
N ALA A 172 -8.54 9.66 5.37
CA ALA A 172 -8.31 10.79 4.47
C ALA A 172 -8.53 12.15 5.16
N LEU A 173 -9.56 12.25 6.02
CA LEU A 173 -9.83 13.44 6.82
C LEU A 173 -8.75 13.69 7.87
N MET A 174 -8.27 12.64 8.55
CA MET A 174 -7.16 12.74 9.50
C MET A 174 -5.89 13.25 8.80
N GLU A 175 -5.51 12.68 7.65
CA GLU A 175 -4.36 13.17 6.88
C GLU A 175 -4.53 14.63 6.45
N ARG A 176 -5.71 14.99 5.95
CA ARG A 176 -6.01 16.36 5.52
C ARG A 176 -5.87 17.33 6.69
N GLN A 177 -6.44 16.99 7.85
CA GLN A 177 -6.38 17.80 9.06
C GLN A 177 -4.94 17.98 9.53
N MET A 178 -4.19 16.90 9.65
CA MET A 178 -2.77 16.95 10.05
C MET A 178 -1.94 17.83 9.13
N ARG A 179 -2.09 17.67 7.81
CA ARG A 179 -1.35 18.47 6.82
C ARG A 179 -1.74 19.95 6.86
N ARG A 180 -3.01 20.25 7.12
CA ARG A 180 -3.50 21.63 7.27
C ARG A 180 -2.86 22.31 8.48
N GLU A 181 -2.86 21.64 9.63
CA GLU A 181 -2.29 22.23 10.86
C GLU A 181 -0.76 22.31 10.82
N LEU A 182 -0.09 21.38 10.14
CA LEU A 182 1.37 21.40 10.00
C LEU A 182 1.86 22.53 9.09
N LYS A 183 1.02 23.09 8.19
CA LYS A 183 1.40 24.20 7.29
C LYS A 183 2.73 23.99 6.55
N GLY A 184 3.06 22.75 6.19
CA GLY A 184 4.31 22.39 5.52
C GLY A 184 5.50 22.09 6.44
N GLN A 185 5.36 22.25 7.76
CA GLN A 185 6.37 21.84 8.73
C GLN A 185 6.43 20.32 8.86
N ALA A 186 7.64 19.78 8.96
CA ALA A 186 7.82 18.34 9.14
C ALA A 186 7.48 17.91 10.57
N MET A 187 6.80 16.77 10.68
CA MET A 187 6.56 16.10 11.95
C MET A 187 7.62 15.03 12.21
N TYR A 188 8.09 14.97 13.45
CA TYR A 188 9.04 13.98 13.95
C TYR A 188 8.34 12.97 14.87
N GLY A 189 8.97 11.82 15.08
CA GLY A 189 8.49 10.77 15.98
C GLY A 189 7.44 9.81 15.39
N LEU A 190 7.11 9.93 14.10
CA LEU A 190 6.19 9.00 13.41
C LEU A 190 6.87 7.68 13.00
N TYR A 191 8.19 7.72 12.78
CA TYR A 191 8.98 6.56 12.37
C TYR A 191 9.99 6.21 13.46
N PRO A 192 10.35 4.93 13.63
CA PRO A 192 11.38 4.50 14.60
C PRO A 192 12.71 5.22 14.41
N GLU A 193 13.11 5.52 13.17
CA GLU A 193 14.34 6.24 12.85
C GLU A 193 14.23 7.76 13.04
N ASN A 194 13.10 8.25 13.56
CA ASN A 194 12.81 9.66 13.77
C ASN A 194 12.98 10.54 12.51
N ARG A 195 12.72 9.98 11.33
CA ARG A 195 12.80 10.69 10.05
C ARG A 195 11.75 11.83 9.98
N PRO A 196 12.08 13.01 9.44
CA PRO A 196 11.11 14.07 9.21
C PRO A 196 10.03 13.62 8.21
N SER A 197 8.77 13.80 8.59
CA SER A 197 7.61 13.55 7.73
C SER A 197 6.95 14.87 7.34
N PRO A 198 7.18 15.40 6.12
CA PRO A 198 6.57 16.65 5.66
C PRO A 198 5.06 16.49 5.38
N ALA A 199 4.64 15.27 5.04
CA ALA A 199 3.25 14.94 4.74
C ALA A 199 2.87 13.60 5.40
N PRO A 200 2.44 13.61 6.67
CA PRO A 200 2.04 12.40 7.38
C PRO A 200 0.95 11.63 6.61
N THR A 201 1.07 10.30 6.63
CA THR A 201 0.09 9.38 6.03
C THR A 201 -0.78 8.77 7.12
N GLY A 202 -2.03 8.43 6.78
CA GLY A 202 -3.01 7.85 7.70
C GLY A 202 -2.47 6.59 8.38
N PRO A 203 -1.86 5.64 7.65
CA PRO A 203 -1.25 4.46 8.25
C PRO A 203 -0.14 4.80 9.26
N ALA A 204 0.76 5.76 8.96
CA ALA A 204 1.81 6.15 9.89
C ALA A 204 1.27 6.81 11.16
N LEU A 205 0.18 7.58 11.03
CA LEU A 205 -0.52 8.17 12.17
C LEU A 205 -1.17 7.08 13.04
N MET A 206 -1.87 6.12 12.41
CA MET A 206 -2.49 5.00 13.13
C MET A 206 -1.45 4.12 13.82
N GLU A 207 -0.33 3.84 13.16
CA GLU A 207 0.78 3.09 13.74
C GLU A 207 1.36 3.81 14.98
N SER A 208 1.52 5.13 14.93
CA SER A 208 1.96 5.91 16.09
C SER A 208 0.96 5.87 17.26
N LEU A 209 -0.32 5.71 16.97
CA LEU A 209 -1.40 5.59 17.95
C LEU A 209 -1.65 4.16 18.43
N SER A 210 -1.03 3.13 17.84
CA SER A 210 -1.28 1.71 18.15
C SER A 210 -0.99 1.36 19.62
N GLY A 211 -0.04 2.05 20.25
CA GLY A 211 0.31 1.90 21.66
C GLY A 211 -0.60 2.64 22.65
N LEU A 212 -1.75 3.18 22.20
CA LEU A 212 -2.79 3.72 23.06
C LEU A 212 -3.75 2.60 23.48
N CYS A 213 -3.86 2.39 24.79
CA CYS A 213 -4.77 1.39 25.34
C CYS A 213 -5.89 2.06 26.14
N ILE A 214 -7.06 1.41 26.16
CA ILE A 214 -8.14 1.72 27.09
C ILE A 214 -7.88 0.93 28.37
N VAL A 215 -7.73 1.64 29.48
CA VAL A 215 -7.63 1.08 30.83
C VAL A 215 -9.03 1.03 31.43
N ILE A 216 -9.44 -0.17 31.84
CA ILE A 216 -10.74 -0.42 32.48
C ILE A 216 -10.46 -0.79 33.93
N VAL A 217 -10.97 0.00 34.86
CA VAL A 217 -10.87 -0.25 36.29
C VAL A 217 -12.23 -0.72 36.79
N ARG A 218 -12.28 -1.92 37.35
CA ARG A 218 -13.43 -2.49 38.05
C ARG A 218 -13.15 -2.45 39.54
N GLN A 219 -13.97 -1.74 40.30
CA GLN A 219 -13.87 -1.74 41.76
C GLN A 219 -14.67 -2.92 42.31
N GLY A 220 -14.07 -3.74 43.18
CA GLY A 220 -14.75 -4.87 43.79
C GLY A 220 -15.94 -4.40 44.65
N GLY A 221 -17.10 -5.04 44.50
CA GLY A 221 -18.30 -4.76 45.31
C GLY A 221 -19.22 -3.64 44.80
N THR A 222 -18.88 -2.95 43.71
CA THR A 222 -19.77 -1.96 43.06
C THR A 222 -19.84 -2.19 41.54
N ALA A 223 -21.01 -1.98 40.93
CA ALA A 223 -21.20 -2.11 39.49
C ALA A 223 -20.49 -1.01 38.65
N THR A 224 -19.72 -0.13 39.30
CA THR A 224 -19.13 1.05 38.66
C THR A 224 -17.86 0.66 37.91
N VAL A 225 -17.89 0.84 36.58
CA VAL A 225 -16.75 0.61 35.68
C VAL A 225 -16.19 1.95 35.23
N THR A 226 -14.95 2.28 35.62
CA THR A 226 -14.27 3.48 35.11
C THR A 226 -13.42 3.13 33.90
N ARG A 227 -13.51 3.94 32.84
CA ARG A 227 -12.73 3.76 31.60
C ARG A 227 -11.91 5.02 31.35
N GLY A 228 -10.62 4.84 31.06
CA GLY A 228 -9.72 5.93 30.69
C GLY A 228 -8.64 5.45 29.72
N LEU A 229 -7.86 6.37 29.18
CA LEU A 229 -6.75 6.06 28.28
C LEU A 229 -5.45 5.88 29.05
N SER A 230 -4.53 5.06 28.55
CA SER A 230 -3.14 5.13 28.98
C SER A 230 -2.55 6.50 28.66
N GLN A 231 -1.69 7.05 29.52
CA GLN A 231 -1.04 8.34 29.28
C GLN A 231 -0.35 8.36 27.90
N PRO A 232 -0.74 9.24 26.97
CA PRO A 232 -0.17 9.27 25.62
C PRO A 232 1.29 9.75 25.65
N TYR A 233 2.12 9.16 24.78
CA TYR A 233 3.49 9.62 24.52
C TYR A 233 3.50 11.05 23.95
N PRO A 234 4.63 11.80 24.02
CA PRO A 234 4.70 13.16 23.49
C PRO A 234 4.27 13.26 22.01
N THR A 235 4.69 12.32 21.17
CA THR A 235 4.25 12.26 19.76
C THR A 235 2.75 12.05 19.64
N GLN A 236 2.18 11.11 20.41
CA GLN A 236 0.74 10.83 20.40
C GLN A 236 -0.07 12.05 20.87
N ARG A 237 0.39 12.76 21.91
CA ARG A 237 -0.22 14.02 22.35
C ARG A 237 -0.22 15.07 21.25
N ARG A 238 0.92 15.22 20.55
CA ARG A 238 1.03 16.13 19.42
C ARG A 238 0.08 15.75 18.28
N ILE A 239 -0.06 14.46 17.96
CA ILE A 239 -1.02 13.98 16.96
C ILE A 239 -2.46 14.35 17.39
N LEU A 240 -2.86 14.01 18.62
CA LEU A 240 -4.20 14.29 19.12
C LEU A 240 -4.51 15.80 19.09
N HIS A 241 -3.55 16.63 19.51
CA HIS A 241 -3.67 18.09 19.46
C HIS A 241 -3.88 18.60 18.03
N LEU A 242 -3.07 18.13 17.06
CA LEU A 242 -3.19 18.51 15.65
C LEU A 242 -4.49 18.01 15.01
N LEU A 243 -5.04 16.90 15.49
CA LEU A 243 -6.38 16.41 15.12
C LEU A 243 -7.52 17.23 15.75
N GLY A 244 -7.21 18.22 16.60
CA GLY A 244 -8.22 19.02 17.31
C GLY A 244 -8.84 18.31 18.52
N ILE A 245 -8.28 17.17 18.94
CA ILE A 245 -8.72 16.42 20.12
C ILE A 245 -7.99 17.01 21.32
N LYS A 246 -8.72 17.78 22.13
CA LYS A 246 -8.18 18.35 23.38
C LYS A 246 -7.78 17.22 24.33
N SER A 247 -6.48 17.06 24.56
CA SER A 247 -5.93 16.02 25.44
C SER A 247 -6.41 16.14 26.89
N GLU A 248 -6.82 17.33 27.31
CA GLU A 248 -7.37 17.63 28.65
C GLU A 248 -8.75 16.99 28.88
N ARG A 249 -9.50 16.73 27.81
CA ARG A 249 -10.80 16.04 27.90
C ARG A 249 -10.66 14.52 28.02
N LEU A 250 -9.44 14.00 27.85
CA LEU A 250 -9.18 12.58 27.94
C LEU A 250 -8.82 12.24 29.38
N GLN A 251 -9.63 11.41 30.03
CA GLN A 251 -9.24 10.82 31.31
C GLN A 251 -8.07 9.88 31.06
N THR A 252 -6.90 10.18 31.63
CA THR A 252 -5.69 9.36 31.44
C THR A 252 -5.17 8.77 32.73
N PHE A 253 -4.77 7.50 32.69
CA PHE A 253 -4.02 6.86 33.75
C PHE A 253 -2.51 6.97 33.47
N LYS A 254 -1.73 7.35 34.49
CA LYS A 254 -0.27 7.47 34.39
C LYS A 254 0.32 6.12 33.99
N ARG A 255 1.23 6.11 33.00
CA ARG A 255 1.96 4.86 32.66
C ARG A 255 2.77 4.43 33.90
N ARG A 256 2.75 3.13 34.22
CA ARG A 256 3.28 2.52 35.47
C ARG A 256 2.45 2.72 36.74
N CYS A 257 1.23 3.25 36.67
CA CYS A 257 0.33 3.33 37.83
C CYS A 257 -0.25 1.97 38.27
N GLY A 258 0.10 0.88 37.59
CA GLY A 258 -0.33 -0.50 37.90
C GLY A 258 0.79 -1.41 38.38
N MET A 259 1.91 -0.86 38.86
CA MET A 259 2.94 -1.64 39.57
C MET A 259 2.79 -1.46 41.08
N CYS A 260 1.56 -1.44 41.60
CA CYS A 260 1.32 -1.90 42.95
C CYS A 260 1.46 -3.43 42.88
N VAL A 261 2.67 -3.87 43.24
CA VAL A 261 3.05 -5.27 43.40
C VAL A 261 1.89 -6.00 44.09
N PHE A 262 1.34 -7.02 43.44
CA PHE A 262 0.64 -8.11 44.13
C PHE A 262 1.68 -8.79 45.02
N ARG A 263 2.00 -8.16 46.16
CA ARG A 263 2.75 -8.83 47.22
C ARG A 263 1.65 -9.51 48.01
N HIS A 264 1.52 -10.82 47.81
CA HIS A 264 0.83 -11.68 48.76
C HIS A 264 1.44 -11.42 50.14
N LEU A 265 0.79 -10.56 50.90
CA LEU A 265 0.90 -10.56 52.35
C LEU A 265 -0.54 -10.62 52.83
N ALA A 266 -0.91 -11.83 53.25
CA ALA A 266 -2.05 -12.06 54.10
C ALA A 266 -1.91 -11.13 55.32
N THR A 267 -2.75 -10.10 55.39
CA THR A 267 -3.24 -9.49 56.62
C THR A 267 -4.29 -8.45 56.23
N ASP A 268 -5.49 -8.65 56.77
CA ASP A 268 -6.68 -7.84 56.56
C ASP A 268 -6.45 -6.37 56.95
N SER A 269 -6.57 -5.47 55.97
CA SER A 269 -6.87 -4.04 56.17
C SER A 269 -7.31 -3.42 54.84
N PRO A 270 -8.48 -2.77 54.74
CA PRO A 270 -8.95 -2.18 53.49
C PRO A 270 -8.25 -0.84 53.24
N ILE A 271 -7.25 -0.81 52.35
CA ILE A 271 -6.70 0.45 51.85
C ILE A 271 -7.63 1.01 50.78
N SER A 272 -8.40 2.03 51.14
CA SER A 272 -9.24 2.79 50.23
C SER A 272 -8.38 3.76 49.40
N CYS A 273 -8.04 3.36 48.18
CA CYS A 273 -7.38 4.26 47.21
C CYS A 273 -8.42 5.22 46.61
N THR A 274 -8.54 6.42 47.17
CA THR A 274 -9.31 7.51 46.56
C THR A 274 -8.48 8.27 45.51
N PRO A 275 -9.11 8.87 44.48
CA PRO A 275 -8.43 9.50 43.33
C PRO A 275 -7.48 10.66 43.69
N ALA A 276 -7.59 11.23 44.88
CA ALA A 276 -6.75 12.33 45.36
C ALA A 276 -5.29 11.89 45.60
N HIS A 277 -5.05 10.61 45.91
CA HIS A 277 -3.74 10.11 46.32
C HIS A 277 -2.72 10.01 45.17
N CYS A 278 -3.16 10.11 43.91
CA CYS A 278 -2.27 10.06 42.74
C CYS A 278 -1.61 11.41 42.37
N ARG A 279 -1.93 12.51 43.06
CA ARG A 279 -1.41 13.85 42.70
C ARG A 279 -0.09 14.25 43.35
N SER A 280 0.36 13.57 44.40
CA SER A 280 1.48 14.08 45.21
C SER A 280 2.30 12.94 45.80
N TYR A 281 3.20 12.37 45.00
CA TYR A 281 4.36 11.66 45.55
C TYR A 281 5.57 11.88 44.64
N SER A 282 6.43 12.78 45.08
CA SER A 282 7.83 12.88 44.70
C SER A 282 8.62 12.03 45.70
N PHE A 283 9.43 11.09 45.24
CA PHE A 283 10.36 10.35 46.09
C PHE A 283 11.74 10.25 45.42
N PRO A 284 12.81 10.06 46.21
CA PRO A 284 14.10 10.72 46.03
C PRO A 284 15.06 9.79 45.30
N SER A 285 16.13 10.39 44.81
CA SER A 285 17.27 9.73 44.18
C SER A 285 17.89 8.67 45.09
N GLY A 286 18.00 7.44 44.60
CA GLY A 286 18.94 6.45 45.14
C GLY A 286 18.44 5.02 45.13
N SER A 287 18.66 4.30 44.04
CA SER A 287 19.12 2.90 44.08
C SER A 287 19.36 2.37 42.67
N ARG A 288 20.39 1.54 42.57
CA ARG A 288 21.16 1.23 41.37
C ARG A 288 20.39 0.38 40.36
N SER A 289 20.71 0.67 39.12
CA SER A 289 20.43 -0.05 37.88
C SER A 289 20.58 -1.58 37.95
N LEU A 290 19.60 -2.28 37.37
CA LEU A 290 19.82 -3.55 36.67
C LEU A 290 19.23 -3.41 35.26
N VAL A 291 20.14 -3.18 34.31
CA VAL A 291 19.88 -3.13 32.88
C VAL A 291 19.73 -4.55 32.38
N TRP A 292 18.55 -4.92 31.89
CA TRP A 292 18.42 -6.08 31.01
C TRP A 292 18.71 -5.62 29.58
N SER A 293 19.94 -5.87 29.15
CA SER A 293 20.39 -5.76 27.77
C SER A 293 19.79 -6.88 26.92
N LEU A 294 18.97 -6.53 25.94
CA LEU A 294 18.62 -7.44 24.84
C LEU A 294 19.83 -7.67 23.92
N PRO A 295 20.00 -8.87 23.35
CA PRO A 295 21.14 -9.16 22.49
C PRO A 295 21.09 -8.33 21.21
N ARG A 296 22.22 -7.73 20.82
CA ARG A 296 22.43 -7.13 19.50
C ARG A 296 22.22 -8.21 18.43
N SER A 297 21.30 -7.99 17.50
CA SER A 297 21.21 -8.81 16.28
C SER A 297 22.21 -8.30 15.22
N PRO A 298 22.82 -9.19 14.41
CA PRO A 298 23.76 -8.79 13.36
C PRO A 298 23.02 -8.22 12.16
N ARG A 299 23.60 -7.18 11.55
CA ARG A 299 23.22 -6.65 10.24
C ARG A 299 23.46 -7.70 9.16
N SER A 300 22.42 -8.10 8.42
CA SER A 300 22.53 -8.43 6.99
C SER A 300 21.14 -8.53 6.33
N SER A 301 21.14 -8.10 5.07
CA SER A 301 20.01 -7.89 4.17
C SER A 301 19.54 -9.19 3.51
N SER A 302 18.43 -9.79 3.99
CA SER A 302 17.57 -10.72 3.21
C SER A 302 16.53 -11.40 4.11
N ARG A 303 15.39 -10.74 4.40
CA ARG A 303 14.28 -11.37 5.14
C ARG A 303 12.89 -10.98 4.62
N THR A 304 12.60 -11.38 3.39
CA THR A 304 11.21 -11.38 2.86
C THR A 304 10.74 -12.78 2.46
N SER A 305 11.59 -13.80 2.55
CA SER A 305 11.28 -15.17 2.12
C SER A 305 10.90 -16.12 3.28
N TYR A 306 11.53 -15.99 4.45
CA TYR A 306 11.39 -17.00 5.53
C TYR A 306 10.14 -16.87 6.41
N LEU A 307 9.47 -15.71 6.46
CA LEU A 307 8.26 -15.54 7.28
C LEU A 307 6.99 -16.09 6.61
N ARG A 308 7.03 -16.39 5.30
CA ARG A 308 5.90 -17.02 4.58
C ARG A 308 5.80 -18.54 4.78
N SER A 309 6.91 -19.23 5.04
CA SER A 309 6.90 -20.70 5.19
C SER A 309 6.53 -21.17 6.61
N ALA A 310 6.86 -20.36 7.64
CA ALA A 310 6.58 -20.72 9.03
C ALA A 310 5.09 -20.66 9.40
N ILE A 311 4.31 -19.79 8.75
CA ILE A 311 2.87 -19.65 9.01
C ILE A 311 2.06 -20.78 8.33
N TYR A 312 2.53 -21.33 7.21
CA TYR A 312 1.83 -22.41 6.49
C TYR A 312 1.90 -23.77 7.22
N ARG A 313 2.93 -24.02 8.03
CA ARG A 313 3.10 -25.28 8.80
C ARG A 313 2.35 -25.32 10.13
N ALA A 314 1.83 -24.20 10.64
CA ALA A 314 1.09 -24.16 11.90
C ALA A 314 -0.42 -24.36 11.74
N VAL A 315 -0.95 -24.29 10.51
CA VAL A 315 -2.41 -24.32 10.24
C VAL A 315 -2.90 -25.67 9.68
N PHE A 316 -2.00 -26.54 9.21
CA PHE A 316 -2.35 -27.89 8.74
C PHE A 316 -1.49 -28.95 9.43
N PRO A 317 -1.91 -29.51 10.58
CA PRO A 317 -1.37 -30.79 11.03
C PRO A 317 -1.87 -31.86 10.05
N THR A 318 -0.93 -32.58 9.47
CA THR A 318 -1.16 -33.75 8.62
C THR A 318 -2.04 -34.76 9.35
N GLY A 319 -3.31 -34.85 8.96
CA GLY A 319 -4.19 -35.96 9.32
C GLY A 319 -3.72 -37.21 8.58
N GLY A 320 -3.10 -38.13 9.31
CA GLY A 320 -2.77 -39.46 8.83
C GLY A 320 -4.03 -40.29 8.60
N ARG A 321 -3.97 -41.11 7.54
CA ARG A 321 -4.93 -42.15 7.19
C ARG A 321 -5.26 -43.05 8.39
N LYS A 322 -6.54 -43.34 8.59
CA LYS A 322 -7.11 -44.68 8.43
C LYS A 322 -8.48 -44.52 7.80
#